data_AF-A0A1G1HME9-F1
#
_entry.id   AF-A0A1G1HME9-F1
#
_cell.length_a   1.000
_cell.length_b   1.000
_cell.length_c   1.000
_cell.angle_alpha   90.00
_cell.angle_beta   90.00
_cell.angle_gamma   90.00
#
_symmetry.space_group_name_H-M   'P 1'
#
loop_
_entity.id
_entity.type
_entity.pdbx_description
1 polymer ?
#
loop_
_entity_poly.entity_id
_entity_poly.type
_entity_poly.pdbx_seq_one_letter_code
_entity_poly.pdbx_strand_id
1 'polypeptide(L)'
;MVKDLAKIVRKVLGRTLIVVGGHHANVLPNDYNKDYIDAIVRGEGCAPFREIIEHSAAGKDFHGIQNVMVPGEMFDEKGASKVPLFPDPSDIPAPRRDLWDKNRYRCVWVKEGHNNWETMFPPVALVRTSYGCVMTCSFCVVPTLYGKRHMTRPPDKVAEEIGNIEIDHIYFCDDETFLNTTACFTHPISTRGVYAGHIATTQENFGDESHNLSILFIYVNLIKVNCFRYIIDKNNA
;
A
#
# COMPACT_ATOMS: atom_id res chain seq x y z
N MET A 1 -6.16 -5.90 20.71
CA MET A 1 -5.00 -5.00 20.56
C MET A 1 -5.41 -3.56 20.27
N VAL A 2 -5.93 -3.18 19.09
CA VAL A 2 -6.26 -1.76 18.78
C VAL A 2 -7.23 -1.14 19.80
N LYS A 3 -8.31 -1.85 20.13
CA LYS A 3 -9.29 -1.42 21.15
C LYS A 3 -8.67 -1.24 22.53
N ASP A 4 -7.78 -2.15 22.93
CA ASP A 4 -7.10 -2.10 24.23
C ASP A 4 -6.15 -0.89 24.29
N LEU A 5 -5.41 -0.63 23.21
CA LEU A 5 -4.54 0.55 23.08
C LEU A 5 -5.37 1.83 23.12
N ALA A 6 -6.47 1.92 22.38
CA ALA A 6 -7.37 3.07 22.40
C ALA A 6 -7.90 3.34 23.82
N LYS A 7 -8.31 2.28 24.55
CA LYS A 7 -8.74 2.38 25.94
C LYS A 7 -7.63 2.87 26.87
N ILE A 8 -6.40 2.41 26.68
CA ILE A 8 -5.23 2.88 27.44
C ILE A 8 -4.96 4.36 27.14
N VAL A 9 -4.93 4.76 25.86
CA VAL A 9 -4.72 6.14 25.45
C VAL A 9 -5.79 7.04 26.05
N ARG A 10 -7.07 6.66 25.97
CA ARG A 10 -8.14 7.45 26.60
C ARG A 10 -7.97 7.58 28.12
N LYS A 11 -7.51 6.51 28.79
CA LYS A 11 -7.28 6.53 30.25
C LYS A 11 -6.11 7.44 30.65
N VAL A 12 -5.02 7.43 29.87
CA VAL A 12 -3.79 8.18 30.19
C VAL A 12 -3.83 9.61 29.64
N LEU A 13 -4.40 9.78 28.45
CA LEU A 13 -4.45 11.03 27.68
C LEU A 13 -5.92 11.33 27.29
N GLY A 14 -6.75 11.66 28.28
CA GLY A 14 -8.20 11.78 28.13
C GLY A 14 -8.70 12.77 27.06
N ARG A 15 -7.86 13.73 26.63
CA ARG A 15 -8.19 14.73 25.60
C ARG A 15 -7.64 14.39 24.20
N THR A 16 -6.93 13.28 24.03
CA THR A 16 -6.38 12.89 22.73
C THR A 16 -7.51 12.47 21.79
N LEU A 17 -7.43 12.94 20.54
CA LEU A 17 -8.26 12.48 19.45
C LEU A 17 -7.81 11.07 19.03
N ILE A 18 -8.72 10.10 19.09
CA ILE A 18 -8.48 8.69 18.79
C ILE A 18 -9.25 8.33 17.51
N VAL A 19 -8.50 8.23 16.41
CA VAL A 19 -9.00 7.81 15.10
C VAL A 19 -8.53 6.39 14.80
N VAL A 20 -9.42 5.53 14.32
CA VAL A 20 -9.09 4.17 13.87
C VAL A 20 -9.41 4.01 12.39
N GLY A 21 -8.70 3.12 11.70
CA GLY A 21 -8.92 2.86 10.28
C GLY A 21 -8.26 1.57 9.79
N GLY A 22 -8.19 1.41 8.48
CA GLY A 22 -7.60 0.25 7.81
C GLY A 22 -8.60 -0.87 7.53
N HIS A 23 -8.09 -2.03 7.11
CA HIS A 23 -8.92 -3.13 6.61
C HIS A 23 -9.99 -3.61 7.60
N HIS A 24 -9.69 -3.67 8.91
CA HIS A 24 -10.68 -4.08 9.91
C HIS A 24 -11.84 -3.08 10.02
N ALA A 25 -11.56 -1.78 9.98
CA ALA A 25 -12.60 -0.74 9.97
C ALA A 25 -13.44 -0.77 8.68
N ASN A 26 -12.86 -1.23 7.57
CA ASN A 26 -13.60 -1.40 6.31
C ASN A 26 -14.57 -2.59 6.37
N VAL A 27 -14.18 -3.70 7.00
CA VAL A 27 -14.99 -4.93 7.01
C VAL A 27 -15.97 -4.96 8.19
N LEU A 28 -15.55 -4.51 9.37
CA LEU A 28 -16.32 -4.61 10.61
C LEU A 28 -16.21 -3.32 11.45
N PRO A 29 -16.72 -2.18 10.94
CA PRO A 29 -16.63 -0.89 11.64
C PRO A 29 -17.36 -0.90 13.00
N ASN A 30 -18.43 -1.69 13.16
CA ASN A 30 -19.20 -1.79 14.40
C ASN A 30 -18.35 -2.29 15.58
N ASP A 31 -17.28 -3.04 15.31
CA ASP A 31 -16.35 -3.48 16.36
C ASP A 31 -15.63 -2.30 17.03
N TYR A 32 -15.50 -1.18 16.31
CA TYR A 32 -14.96 0.08 16.79
C TYR A 32 -16.02 1.08 17.28
N ASN A 33 -17.31 0.71 17.30
CA ASN A 33 -18.34 1.55 17.94
C ASN A 33 -18.16 1.48 19.47
N LYS A 34 -17.27 2.33 19.99
CA LYS A 34 -16.83 2.40 21.39
C LYS A 34 -16.73 3.86 21.78
N ASP A 35 -17.15 4.17 23.00
CA ASP A 35 -17.14 5.51 23.61
C ASP A 35 -15.74 6.14 23.72
N TYR A 36 -14.68 5.33 23.73
CA TYR A 36 -13.30 5.81 23.76
C TYR A 36 -12.68 6.05 22.36
N ILE A 37 -13.41 5.85 21.26
CA ILE A 37 -12.98 6.13 19.89
C ILE A 37 -13.78 7.33 19.36
N ASP A 38 -13.11 8.29 18.73
CA ASP A 38 -13.75 9.52 18.27
C ASP A 38 -14.17 9.46 16.80
N ALA A 39 -13.43 8.72 15.97
CA ALA A 39 -13.73 8.56 14.55
C ALA A 39 -13.24 7.22 14.00
N ILE A 40 -14.03 6.64 13.10
CA ILE A 40 -13.70 5.42 12.35
C ILE A 40 -13.59 5.79 10.87
N VAL A 41 -12.36 5.80 10.34
CA VAL A 41 -12.08 6.06 8.92
C VAL A 41 -12.19 4.75 8.15
N ARG A 42 -12.98 4.76 7.08
CA ARG A 42 -13.14 3.63 6.15
C ARG A 42 -12.62 4.00 4.76
N GLY A 43 -12.28 3.00 3.96
CA GLY A 43 -11.71 3.19 2.62
C GLY A 43 -10.26 3.67 2.67
N GLU A 44 -9.92 4.56 1.75
CA GLU A 44 -8.64 5.30 1.73
C GLU A 44 -8.70 6.42 2.79
N GLY A 45 -7.60 6.61 3.52
CA GLY A 45 -7.58 7.44 4.71
C GLY A 45 -7.06 8.86 4.53
N CYS A 46 -6.32 9.18 3.47
CA CYS A 46 -5.66 10.47 3.31
C CYS A 46 -6.64 11.64 3.28
N ALA A 47 -7.69 11.55 2.46
CA ALA A 47 -8.69 12.63 2.37
C ALA A 47 -9.54 12.73 3.65
N PRO A 48 -10.17 11.65 4.16
CA PRO A 48 -10.95 11.72 5.40
C PRO A 48 -10.14 12.17 6.61
N PHE A 49 -8.88 11.74 6.72
CA PHE A 49 -8.03 12.13 7.85
C PHE A 49 -7.69 13.62 7.80
N ARG A 50 -7.48 14.20 6.61
CA ARG A 50 -7.31 15.66 6.48
C ARG A 50 -8.55 16.40 7.00
N GLU A 51 -9.74 16.00 6.57
CA GLU A 51 -10.99 16.63 7.01
C GLU A 51 -11.20 16.49 8.53
N ILE A 52 -10.86 15.34 9.12
CA ILE A 52 -10.89 15.15 10.58
C ILE A 52 -9.98 16.15 11.30
N ILE A 53 -8.76 16.36 10.83
CA ILE A 53 -7.82 17.32 11.44
C ILE A 53 -8.36 18.75 11.32
N GLU A 54 -8.92 19.13 10.17
CA GLU A 54 -9.52 20.45 9.95
C GLU A 54 -10.74 20.68 10.86
N HIS A 55 -11.63 19.69 10.97
CA HIS A 55 -12.79 19.73 11.87
C HIS A 55 -12.35 19.82 13.33
N SER A 56 -11.35 19.03 13.73
CA SER A 56 -10.81 19.04 15.09
C SER A 56 -10.20 20.40 15.44
N ALA A 57 -9.45 21.01 14.53
CA ALA A 57 -8.89 22.34 14.72
C ALA A 57 -9.97 23.43 14.82
N ALA A 58 -11.09 23.26 14.12
CA ALA A 58 -12.23 24.18 14.13
C ALA A 58 -13.24 23.92 15.27
N GLY A 59 -13.05 22.88 16.09
CA GLY A 59 -13.98 22.48 17.14
C GLY A 59 -15.34 21.96 16.61
N LYS A 60 -15.37 21.42 15.40
CA LYS A 60 -16.55 20.81 14.78
C LYS A 60 -16.60 19.31 15.04
N ASP A 61 -17.81 18.73 15.01
CA ASP A 61 -17.97 17.27 15.01
C ASP A 61 -17.52 16.65 13.67
N PHE A 62 -17.46 15.32 13.61
CA PHE A 62 -17.01 14.57 12.43
C PHE A 62 -18.17 13.97 11.61
N HIS A 63 -19.42 14.29 11.95
CA HIS A 63 -20.56 13.80 11.19
C HIS A 63 -20.59 14.45 9.80
N GLY A 64 -20.88 13.64 8.78
CA GLY A 64 -20.96 14.11 7.39
C GLY A 64 -19.62 14.12 6.64
N ILE A 65 -18.47 13.87 7.30
CA ILE A 65 -17.20 13.64 6.61
C ILE A 65 -17.30 12.33 5.81
N GLN A 66 -16.94 12.39 4.52
CA GLN A 66 -17.03 11.22 3.65
C GLN A 66 -16.15 10.06 4.17
N ASN A 67 -16.72 8.86 4.19
CA ASN A 67 -16.07 7.64 4.71
C ASN A 67 -15.65 7.67 6.19
N VAL A 68 -16.16 8.61 6.98
CA VAL A 68 -15.98 8.63 8.43
C VAL A 68 -17.27 8.21 9.11
N MET A 69 -17.15 7.34 10.10
CA MET A 69 -18.25 7.00 10.99
C MET A 69 -17.90 7.47 12.40
N VAL A 70 -18.88 8.06 13.09
CA VAL A 70 -18.72 8.55 14.46
C VAL A 70 -19.34 7.51 15.41
N PRO A 71 -18.58 6.96 16.37
CA PRO A 71 -19.11 6.07 17.39
C PRO A 71 -20.18 6.75 18.26
N GLY A 72 -21.11 5.97 18.79
CA GLY A 72 -22.18 6.43 19.68
C GLY A 72 -23.57 5.96 19.25
N GLU A 73 -24.61 6.60 19.79
CA GLU A 73 -26.01 6.25 19.53
C GLU A 73 -26.43 6.53 18.08
N MET A 74 -25.83 7.55 17.46
CA MET A 74 -26.09 7.94 16.06
C MET A 74 -25.26 7.15 15.04
N PHE A 75 -24.64 6.05 15.46
CA PHE A 75 -23.81 5.23 14.58
C PHE A 75 -24.65 4.58 13.46
N ASP A 76 -24.28 4.82 12.19
CA ASP A 76 -25.02 4.31 11.03
C ASP A 76 -24.73 2.83 10.74
N GLU A 77 -25.46 1.93 11.40
CA GLU A 77 -25.32 0.48 11.17
C GLU A 77 -25.63 0.05 9.73
N LYS A 78 -26.50 0.79 9.02
CA LYS A 78 -26.81 0.48 7.62
C LYS A 78 -25.63 0.83 6.72
N GLY A 79 -25.02 1.99 6.91
CA GLY A 79 -23.78 2.39 6.23
C GLY A 79 -22.61 1.46 6.53
N ALA A 80 -22.50 0.96 7.76
CA ALA A 80 -21.48 0.00 8.16
C ALA A 80 -21.47 -1.28 7.30
N SER A 81 -22.65 -1.76 6.89
CA SER A 81 -22.77 -2.97 6.07
C SER A 81 -22.18 -2.85 4.66
N LYS A 82 -22.00 -1.63 4.15
CA LYS A 82 -21.46 -1.37 2.82
C LYS A 82 -19.96 -1.10 2.92
N VAL A 83 -19.16 -1.81 2.14
CA VAL A 83 -17.72 -1.55 2.03
C VAL A 83 -17.52 -0.31 1.13
N PRO A 84 -16.78 0.72 1.57
CA PRO A 84 -16.53 1.89 0.74
C PRO A 84 -15.65 1.51 -0.47
N LEU A 85 -15.92 2.16 -1.60
CA LEU A 85 -15.07 2.01 -2.77
C LEU A 85 -13.76 2.76 -2.56
N PHE A 86 -12.66 2.10 -2.91
CA PHE A 86 -11.35 2.75 -2.97
C PHE A 86 -11.33 3.78 -4.11
N PRO A 87 -10.79 4.99 -3.87
CA PRO A 87 -10.72 6.06 -4.87
C PRO A 87 -9.72 5.72 -5.98
N ASP A 88 -9.66 6.58 -7.00
CA ASP A 88 -8.64 6.47 -8.03
C ASP A 88 -7.24 6.69 -7.41
N PRO A 89 -6.26 5.80 -7.64
CA PRO A 89 -4.90 5.99 -7.12
C PRO A 89 -4.21 7.28 -7.56
N SER A 90 -4.66 7.91 -8.65
CA SER A 90 -4.14 9.19 -9.13
C SER A 90 -4.51 10.38 -8.23
N ASP A 91 -5.60 10.28 -7.47
CA ASP A 91 -6.07 11.29 -6.51
C ASP A 91 -5.36 11.20 -5.15
N ILE A 92 -4.67 10.09 -4.90
CA ILE A 92 -3.95 9.85 -3.65
C ILE A 92 -2.65 10.67 -3.65
N PRO A 93 -2.39 11.49 -2.62
CA PRO A 93 -1.17 12.28 -2.54
C PRO A 93 0.07 11.38 -2.44
N ALA A 94 1.20 11.85 -2.97
CA ALA A 94 2.47 11.17 -2.79
C ALA A 94 2.84 11.09 -1.29
N PRO A 95 3.48 9.98 -0.85
CA PRO A 95 3.88 9.83 0.55
C PRO A 95 4.92 10.88 0.94
N ARG A 96 4.71 11.56 2.08
CA ARG A 96 5.62 12.56 2.65
C ARG A 96 6.86 11.91 3.27
N ARG A 97 7.78 11.47 2.42
CA ARG A 97 9.04 10.81 2.83
C ARG A 97 10.00 11.71 3.61
N ASP A 98 9.82 13.02 3.55
CA ASP A 98 10.55 13.98 4.38
C ASP A 98 10.21 13.88 5.88
N LEU A 99 9.03 13.36 6.22
CA LEU A 99 8.62 13.10 7.61
C LEU A 99 9.07 11.72 8.12
N TRP A 100 9.73 10.93 7.27
CA TRP A 100 10.02 9.53 7.50
C TRP A 100 11.49 9.32 7.86
N ASP A 101 11.76 8.72 9.02
CA ASP A 101 13.12 8.32 9.42
C ASP A 101 13.50 6.97 8.77
N LYS A 102 14.22 7.06 7.65
CA LYS A 102 14.68 5.90 6.87
C LYS A 102 15.46 4.85 7.67
N ASN A 103 16.09 5.23 8.79
CA ASN A 103 16.93 4.30 9.57
C ASN A 103 16.12 3.31 10.41
N ARG A 104 14.82 3.58 10.62
CA ARG A 104 13.94 2.76 11.46
C ARG A 104 13.27 1.62 10.72
N TYR A 105 13.31 1.62 9.39
CA TYR A 105 12.54 0.68 8.56
C TYR A 105 13.48 -0.29 7.87
N ARG A 106 13.41 -1.54 8.30
CA ARG A 106 14.27 -2.64 7.83
C ARG A 106 13.39 -3.82 7.45
N CYS A 107 13.82 -4.59 6.46
CA CYS A 107 13.16 -5.83 6.07
C CYS A 107 14.15 -6.99 6.16
N VAL A 108 13.66 -8.21 6.37
CA VAL A 108 14.49 -9.40 6.20
C VAL A 108 14.84 -9.50 4.73
N TRP A 109 16.12 -9.41 4.41
CA TRP A 109 16.60 -9.59 3.05
C TRP A 109 17.38 -10.90 2.95
N VAL A 110 16.71 -11.95 2.49
CA VAL A 110 17.28 -13.30 2.45
C VAL A 110 18.04 -13.50 1.15
N LYS A 111 19.37 -13.38 1.19
CA LYS A 111 20.25 -13.66 0.05
C LYS A 111 21.07 -14.92 0.32
N GLU A 112 21.05 -15.86 -0.63
CA GLU A 112 21.98 -17.00 -0.61
C GLU A 112 23.42 -16.51 -0.87
N GLY A 113 24.39 -17.01 -0.09
CA GLY A 113 25.79 -16.56 -0.22
C GLY A 113 26.04 -15.10 0.18
N HIS A 114 25.24 -14.58 1.12
CA HIS A 114 25.40 -13.24 1.67
C HIS A 114 26.77 -13.07 2.33
N ASN A 115 27.49 -11.99 1.98
CA ASN A 115 28.82 -11.74 2.55
C ASN A 115 28.70 -11.40 4.04
N ASN A 116 29.68 -11.81 4.85
CA ASN A 116 29.65 -11.57 6.30
C ASN A 116 29.61 -10.08 6.72
N TRP A 117 29.90 -9.16 5.81
CA TRP A 117 29.88 -7.70 6.05
C TRP A 117 28.58 -7.03 5.60
N GLU A 118 27.75 -7.69 4.80
CA GLU A 118 26.43 -7.19 4.42
C GLU A 118 25.48 -7.31 5.64
N THR A 119 24.42 -6.52 5.72
CA THR A 119 23.43 -6.63 6.81
C THR A 119 22.23 -7.46 6.36
N MET A 120 21.80 -8.41 7.18
CA MET A 120 20.58 -9.19 6.95
C MET A 120 19.30 -8.32 6.96
N PHE A 121 19.39 -7.13 7.57
CA PHE A 121 18.29 -6.18 7.74
C PHE A 121 18.69 -4.80 7.21
N PRO A 122 18.85 -4.66 5.88
CA PRO A 122 19.18 -3.37 5.30
C PRO A 122 18.01 -2.40 5.45
N PRO A 123 18.26 -1.08 5.40
CA PRO A 123 17.20 -0.10 5.21
C PRO A 123 16.44 -0.41 3.93
N VAL A 124 15.11 -0.36 3.99
CA VAL A 124 14.23 -0.65 2.83
C VAL A 124 13.15 0.42 2.73
N ALA A 125 12.98 0.96 1.52
CA ALA A 125 11.85 1.81 1.19
C ALA A 125 10.68 0.96 0.67
N LEU A 126 9.46 1.29 1.12
CA LEU A 126 8.25 0.71 0.55
C LEU A 126 7.74 1.62 -0.56
N VAL A 127 7.39 1.02 -1.69
CA VAL A 127 6.75 1.67 -2.82
C VAL A 127 5.54 0.84 -3.22
N ARG A 128 4.45 1.51 -3.53
CA ARG A 128 3.26 0.87 -4.09
C ARG A 128 3.08 1.35 -5.51
N THR A 129 2.91 0.46 -6.47
CA THR A 129 2.65 0.80 -7.88
C THR A 129 1.18 0.57 -8.24
N SER A 130 0.48 -0.28 -7.48
CA SER A 130 -0.91 -0.61 -7.72
C SER A 130 -1.69 -0.97 -6.44
N TYR A 131 -3.01 -0.94 -6.54
CA TYR A 131 -3.95 -1.24 -5.47
C TYR A 131 -5.00 -2.24 -5.95
N GLY A 132 -5.37 -3.16 -5.06
CA GLY A 132 -6.40 -4.14 -5.31
C GLY A 132 -5.94 -5.30 -6.18
N CYS A 133 -6.84 -6.26 -6.34
CA CYS A 133 -6.59 -7.50 -7.06
C CYS A 133 -7.92 -8.01 -7.64
N VAL A 134 -7.88 -8.54 -8.87
CA VAL A 134 -9.07 -9.07 -9.57
C VAL A 134 -9.33 -10.55 -9.25
N MET A 135 -8.39 -11.20 -8.57
CA MET A 135 -8.48 -12.63 -8.23
C MET A 135 -9.62 -12.90 -7.24
N THR A 136 -9.98 -14.17 -7.05
CA THR A 136 -11.10 -14.58 -6.20
C THR A 136 -10.70 -15.61 -5.14
N CYS A 137 -9.48 -15.48 -4.61
CA CYS A 137 -8.94 -16.38 -3.58
C CYS A 137 -9.87 -16.42 -2.36
N SER A 138 -10.28 -17.62 -1.94
CA SER A 138 -11.26 -17.83 -0.85
C SER A 138 -10.83 -17.28 0.51
N PHE A 139 -9.52 -17.12 0.72
CA PHE A 139 -8.93 -16.62 1.95
C PHE A 139 -8.65 -15.10 1.93
N CYS A 140 -8.75 -14.44 0.77
CA CYS A 140 -8.26 -13.08 0.60
C CYS A 140 -9.39 -12.05 0.62
N VAL A 141 -9.24 -11.02 1.45
CA VAL A 141 -10.21 -9.93 1.58
C VAL A 141 -9.99 -8.79 0.57
N VAL A 142 -8.81 -8.73 -0.06
CA VAL A 142 -8.43 -7.65 -0.99
C VAL A 142 -9.45 -7.48 -2.12
N PRO A 143 -9.87 -8.51 -2.86
CA PRO A 143 -10.83 -8.32 -3.95
C PRO A 143 -12.16 -7.72 -3.45
N THR A 144 -12.60 -8.07 -2.25
CA THR A 144 -13.80 -7.48 -1.63
C THR A 144 -13.60 -6.01 -1.30
N LEU A 145 -12.44 -5.62 -0.76
CA LEU A 145 -12.15 -4.24 -0.35
C LEU A 145 -11.97 -3.29 -1.53
N TYR A 146 -11.42 -3.77 -2.64
CA TYR A 146 -11.14 -2.96 -3.81
C TYR A 146 -12.19 -3.12 -4.93
N GLY A 147 -13.21 -3.94 -4.70
CA GLY A 147 -14.32 -4.17 -5.64
C GLY A 147 -13.93 -4.99 -6.86
N LYS A 148 -13.02 -5.96 -6.69
CA LYS A 148 -12.44 -6.81 -7.75
C LYS A 148 -11.79 -6.00 -8.87
N ARG A 149 -11.14 -4.88 -8.51
CA ARG A 149 -10.39 -4.02 -9.41
C ARG A 149 -8.90 -4.10 -9.08
N HIS A 150 -8.07 -4.08 -10.12
CA HIS A 150 -6.65 -3.77 -10.03
C HIS A 150 -6.48 -2.35 -10.58
N MET A 151 -5.96 -1.45 -9.76
CA MET A 151 -5.85 -0.03 -10.08
C MET A 151 -4.39 0.37 -10.00
N THR A 152 -3.83 0.75 -11.13
CA THR A 152 -2.43 1.18 -11.22
C THR A 152 -2.30 2.66 -10.88
N ARG A 153 -1.19 3.03 -10.25
CA ARG A 153 -0.81 4.42 -10.11
C ARG A 153 -0.24 4.93 -11.44
N PRO A 154 -0.36 6.24 -11.73
CA PRO A 154 0.32 6.83 -12.87
C PRO A 154 1.83 6.51 -12.89
N PRO A 155 2.38 5.90 -13.96
CA PRO A 155 3.76 5.42 -13.97
C PRO A 155 4.81 6.51 -13.78
N ASP A 156 4.52 7.73 -14.24
CA ASP A 156 5.30 8.95 -14.05
C ASP A 156 5.42 9.34 -12.57
N LYS A 157 4.29 9.34 -11.83
CA LYS A 157 4.29 9.60 -10.38
C LYS A 157 5.09 8.56 -9.61
N VAL A 158 5.00 7.28 -10.00
CA VAL A 158 5.77 6.20 -9.38
C VAL A 158 7.26 6.36 -9.67
N ALA A 159 7.63 6.69 -10.91
CA ALA A 159 9.03 6.92 -11.29
C ALA A 159 9.63 8.13 -10.56
N GLU A 160 8.88 9.23 -10.43
CA GLU A 160 9.28 10.40 -9.63
C GLU A 160 9.45 10.01 -8.15
N GLU A 161 8.50 9.27 -7.60
CA GLU A 161 8.55 8.80 -6.22
C GLU A 161 9.79 7.94 -5.95
N ILE A 162 10.12 7.00 -6.85
CA ILE A 162 11.31 6.15 -6.76
C ILE A 162 12.58 6.98 -6.93
N GLY A 163 12.59 7.93 -7.87
CA GLY A 163 13.74 8.79 -8.14
C GLY A 163 14.15 9.69 -6.98
N ASN A 164 13.24 9.93 -6.03
CA ASN A 164 13.47 10.72 -4.82
C ASN A 164 13.83 9.85 -3.58
N ILE A 165 13.97 8.53 -3.74
CA ILE A 165 14.35 7.62 -2.64
C ILE A 165 15.87 7.54 -2.52
N GLU A 166 16.39 7.83 -1.33
CA GLU A 166 17.83 7.73 -0.99
C GLU A 166 18.26 6.36 -0.46
N ILE A 167 17.39 5.35 -0.56
CA ILE A 167 17.64 3.98 -0.08
C ILE A 167 17.81 3.06 -1.27
N ASP A 168 18.85 2.24 -1.25
CA ASP A 168 19.20 1.34 -2.34
C ASP A 168 18.19 0.21 -2.54
N HIS A 169 17.46 -0.18 -1.49
CA HIS A 169 16.51 -1.29 -1.52
C HIS A 169 15.05 -0.82 -1.53
N ILE A 170 14.27 -1.33 -2.50
CA ILE A 170 12.85 -1.03 -2.64
C ILE A 170 12.05 -2.32 -2.59
N TYR A 171 11.05 -2.36 -1.71
CA TYR A 171 10.05 -3.40 -1.63
C TYR A 171 8.74 -2.91 -2.24
N PHE A 172 8.22 -3.62 -3.23
CA PHE A 172 6.93 -3.31 -3.84
C PHE A 172 5.82 -3.92 -2.99
N CYS A 173 5.02 -3.08 -2.33
CA CYS A 173 3.97 -3.49 -1.40
C CYS A 173 2.58 -3.53 -2.05
N ASP A 174 2.53 -3.95 -3.31
CA ASP A 174 1.30 -4.13 -4.07
C ASP A 174 0.54 -5.36 -3.56
N ASP A 175 -0.79 -5.36 -3.69
CA ASP A 175 -1.56 -6.56 -3.35
C ASP A 175 -1.29 -7.70 -4.35
N GLU A 176 -1.00 -7.32 -5.60
CA GLU A 176 -0.49 -8.21 -6.65
C GLU A 176 0.24 -7.37 -7.70
N THR A 177 1.53 -7.66 -7.88
CA THR A 177 2.44 -6.80 -8.65
C THR A 177 2.36 -7.05 -10.16
N PHE A 178 2.07 -8.29 -10.58
CA PHE A 178 2.25 -8.70 -11.99
C PHE A 178 0.96 -8.86 -12.78
N LEU A 179 -0.19 -8.43 -12.24
CA LEU A 179 -1.48 -8.50 -12.96
C LEU A 179 -1.54 -7.62 -14.21
N ASN A 180 -0.78 -6.52 -14.25
CA ASN A 180 -0.70 -5.63 -15.41
C ASN A 180 0.75 -5.52 -15.89
N THR A 181 1.13 -6.42 -16.79
CA THR A 181 2.48 -6.51 -17.34
C THR A 181 2.88 -5.22 -18.09
N THR A 182 1.94 -4.57 -18.79
CA THR A 182 2.21 -3.34 -19.55
C THR A 182 2.58 -2.17 -18.63
N ALA A 183 1.93 -2.03 -17.48
CA ALA A 183 2.23 -0.98 -16.51
C ALA A 183 3.53 -1.27 -15.74
N CYS A 184 3.77 -2.53 -15.37
CA CYS A 184 4.91 -2.93 -14.55
C CYS A 184 6.26 -2.83 -15.29
N PHE A 185 6.29 -3.06 -16.61
CA PHE A 185 7.54 -3.07 -17.42
C PHE A 185 7.82 -1.77 -18.19
N THR A 186 6.88 -0.83 -18.26
CA THR A 186 7.08 0.46 -18.96
C THR A 186 7.67 1.56 -18.07
N HIS A 187 7.92 1.28 -16.79
CA HIS A 187 8.60 2.21 -15.91
C HIS A 187 10.03 2.47 -16.43
N PRO A 188 10.42 3.74 -16.70
CA PRO A 188 11.78 4.10 -17.11
C PRO A 188 12.80 4.04 -15.95
N ILE A 189 12.71 3.00 -15.09
CA ILE A 189 13.65 2.72 -14.00
C ILE A 189 15.05 2.39 -14.57
N SER A 190 15.14 1.95 -15.83
CA SER A 190 16.40 1.57 -16.49
C SER A 190 17.38 2.72 -16.77
N THR A 191 16.95 3.99 -16.63
CA THR A 191 17.77 5.15 -17.07
C THR A 191 18.67 5.76 -15.99
N ARG A 192 18.50 5.36 -14.73
CA ARG A 192 19.43 5.71 -13.64
C ARG A 192 19.82 4.40 -12.96
N GLY A 193 21.11 4.16 -12.78
CA GLY A 193 21.66 2.91 -12.22
C GLY A 193 21.24 2.66 -10.77
N VAL A 194 19.96 2.41 -10.56
CA VAL A 194 19.36 2.05 -9.27
C VAL A 194 19.52 0.53 -9.14
N TYR A 195 20.47 0.11 -8.32
CA TYR A 195 20.63 -1.29 -7.91
C TYR A 195 19.61 -1.65 -6.83
N ALA A 196 18.32 -1.66 -7.18
CA ALA A 196 17.28 -2.07 -6.25
C ALA A 196 17.06 -3.58 -6.33
N GLY A 197 17.41 -4.28 -5.25
CA GLY A 197 16.89 -5.61 -4.99
C GLY A 197 15.40 -5.51 -4.74
N HIS A 198 14.57 -6.02 -5.65
CA HIS A 198 13.12 -5.97 -5.55
C HIS A 198 12.58 -7.21 -4.85
N ILE A 199 11.60 -7.01 -3.99
CA ILE A 199 10.73 -8.08 -3.51
C ILE A 199 9.32 -7.68 -3.91
N ALA A 200 8.63 -8.60 -4.60
CA ALA A 200 7.27 -8.45 -5.06
C ALA A 200 6.52 -9.75 -4.74
N THR A 201 5.25 -9.63 -4.38
CA THR A 201 4.35 -10.77 -4.18
C THR A 201 3.61 -11.08 -5.48
N THR A 202 3.58 -12.36 -5.85
CA THR A 202 2.91 -12.86 -7.07
C THR A 202 2.24 -14.20 -6.79
N GLN A 203 1.14 -14.48 -7.48
CA GLN A 203 0.54 -15.81 -7.58
C GLN A 203 0.94 -16.53 -8.88
N GLU A 204 1.09 -17.86 -8.86
CA GLU A 204 1.69 -18.67 -9.95
C GLU A 204 0.87 -18.80 -11.26
N ASN A 205 -0.31 -18.18 -11.39
CA ASN A 205 -1.17 -18.37 -12.57
C ASN A 205 -0.96 -17.28 -13.64
N PHE A 206 0.14 -17.38 -14.39
CA PHE A 206 0.30 -16.65 -15.63
C PHE A 206 -0.52 -17.33 -16.75
N GLY A 207 -1.66 -16.74 -17.09
CA GLY A 207 -2.50 -17.18 -18.21
C GLY A 207 -1.95 -16.70 -19.56
N ASP A 208 -0.87 -17.30 -20.04
CA ASP A 208 -0.47 -17.24 -21.45
C ASP A 208 0.04 -18.62 -21.91
N GLU A 209 -0.76 -19.29 -22.73
CA GLU A 209 -0.54 -20.64 -23.27
C GLU A 209 0.62 -20.76 -24.27
N SER A 210 1.58 -19.83 -24.28
CA SER A 210 2.73 -19.89 -25.21
C SER A 210 4.08 -20.19 -24.57
N HIS A 211 4.23 -20.17 -23.24
CA HIS A 211 5.52 -20.41 -22.60
C HIS A 211 5.37 -21.23 -21.31
N ASN A 212 5.54 -22.56 -21.43
CA ASN A 212 5.73 -23.46 -20.29
C ASN A 212 7.02 -23.08 -19.53
N LEU A 213 6.89 -22.31 -18.46
CA LEU A 213 7.94 -22.10 -17.46
C LEU A 213 7.35 -22.38 -16.09
N SER A 214 7.39 -23.65 -15.69
CA SER A 214 7.19 -24.08 -14.31
C SER A 214 8.35 -23.54 -13.48
N ILE A 215 8.21 -22.35 -12.89
CA ILE A 215 9.21 -21.85 -11.95
C ILE A 215 8.56 -21.24 -10.71
N LEU A 216 8.69 -21.96 -9.59
CA LEU A 216 8.63 -21.40 -8.25
C LEU A 216 9.80 -20.43 -8.08
N PHE A 217 9.56 -19.14 -8.21
CA PHE A 217 10.55 -18.11 -7.85
C PHE A 217 10.11 -17.36 -6.60
N ILE A 218 10.73 -17.68 -5.46
CA ILE A 218 11.01 -16.67 -4.45
C ILE A 218 12.18 -15.86 -5.03
N TYR A 219 11.91 -14.79 -5.77
CA TYR A 219 12.96 -13.92 -6.29
C TYR A 219 13.53 -13.09 -5.14
N VAL A 220 14.57 -13.60 -4.48
CA VAL A 220 15.66 -12.77 -3.96
C VAL A 220 16.89 -13.12 -4.78
N ASN A 221 17.04 -12.48 -5.94
CA ASN A 221 18.28 -12.55 -6.70
C ASN A 221 18.61 -11.18 -7.29
N LEU A 222 19.86 -10.77 -7.07
CA LEU A 222 20.50 -9.62 -7.67
C LEU A 222 20.36 -9.67 -9.20
N ILE A 223 19.54 -8.80 -9.78
CA ILE A 223 19.69 -8.49 -11.20
C ILE A 223 20.84 -7.49 -11.30
N LYS A 224 22.04 -7.98 -11.63
CA LYS A 224 23.01 -7.16 -12.36
C LYS A 224 22.40 -6.90 -13.74
N VAL A 225 21.73 -5.76 -13.93
CA VAL A 225 21.28 -5.32 -15.26
C VAL A 225 22.53 -4.86 -16.02
N ASN A 226 23.29 -5.80 -16.56
CA ASN A 226 24.09 -5.50 -17.74
C ASN A 226 23.11 -5.34 -18.90
N CYS A 227 22.87 -4.08 -19.28
CA CYS A 227 22.33 -3.64 -20.57
C CYS A 227 21.56 -4.71 -21.37
N PHE A 228 20.28 -4.92 -21.08
CA PHE A 228 19.39 -5.55 -22.05
C PHE A 228 18.84 -4.47 -22.98
N ARG A 229 19.51 -4.37 -24.12
CA ARG A 229 19.16 -3.55 -25.28
C ARG A 229 18.18 -4.36 -26.13
N TYR A 230 16.88 -4.18 -25.91
CA TYR A 230 15.75 -4.72 -26.70
C TYR A 230 14.57 -3.78 -26.36
N ILE A 231 13.89 -3.00 -27.21
CA ILE A 231 13.57 -3.03 -28.63
C ILE A 231 13.20 -1.59 -29.04
N ILE A 232 13.87 -0.99 -30.05
CA ILE A 232 13.22 -0.28 -31.16
C ILE A 232 14.13 -0.52 -32.37
N ASP A 233 13.90 -1.64 -33.06
CA ASP A 233 14.25 -1.73 -34.48
C ASP A 233 13.21 -2.63 -35.16
N LYS A 234 12.05 -2.03 -35.40
CA LYS A 234 11.13 -2.42 -36.47
C LYS A 234 10.74 -1.15 -37.21
N ASN A 235 11.69 -0.64 -38.00
CA ASN A 235 11.45 0.20 -39.17
C ASN A 235 12.79 0.36 -39.91
N ASN A 236 13.25 -0.69 -40.59
CA ASN A 236 14.09 -0.66 -41.80
C ASN A 236 14.50 -2.09 -42.19
N ALA A 237 13.69 -2.72 -43.04
CA ALA A 237 14.05 -3.67 -44.11
C ALA A 237 12.76 -4.36 -44.61
#